data_AF-I0ISN0-F1
#
_entry.id   AF-I0ISN0-F1
#
_cell.length_a   1.000
_cell.length_b   1.000
_cell.length_c   1.000
_cell.angle_alpha   90.00
_cell.angle_beta   90.00
_cell.angle_gamma   90.00
#
_symmetry.space_group_name_H-M   'P 1'
#
loop_
_entity.id
_entity.type
_entity.pdbx_description
1 polymer ?
#
loop_
_entity_poly.entity_id
_entity_poly.type
_entity_poly.pdbx_seq_one_letter_code
_entity_poly.pdbx_strand_id
1 'polypeptide(L)'
;VCEVFQQSGNIERLGRFLWSLPACDKLHKNESVLKAKAIVAFHRGNFKELYRILESQTFSPHNHPKLQALWLKAHYVEAEKLRGRPLGAVGKYR
;
A
#
# COMPACT_ATOMS: atom_id res chain seq x y z
N VAL A 1 9.00 11.50 8.05
CA VAL A 1 9.95 10.73 7.21
C VAL A 1 9.22 9.81 6.22
N CYS A 2 8.41 8.85 6.65
CA CYS A 2 7.63 8.00 5.73
C CYS A 2 6.72 8.81 4.79
N GLU A 3 6.06 9.84 5.31
CA GLU A 3 5.19 10.73 4.51
C GLU A 3 5.97 11.61 3.54
N VAL A 4 7.19 12.00 3.91
CA VAL A 4 8.12 12.78 3.06
C VAL A 4 8.62 11.92 1.90
N PHE A 5 8.97 10.65 2.15
CA PHE A 5 9.36 9.74 1.07
C PHE A 5 8.21 9.42 0.12
N GLN A 6 6.98 9.27 0.65
CA GLN A 6 5.77 9.08 -0.15
C GLN A 6 5.49 10.28 -1.07
N GLN A 7 5.71 11.52 -0.60
CA GLN A 7 5.53 12.72 -1.42
C GLN A 7 6.68 12.93 -2.42
N SER A 8 7.90 12.49 -2.11
CA SER A 8 9.06 12.60 -3.01
C SER A 8 9.12 11.56 -4.13
N GLY A 9 8.18 10.60 -4.16
CA GLY A 9 8.16 9.49 -5.14
C GLY A 9 9.27 8.45 -4.93
N ASN A 10 10.07 8.54 -3.86
CA ASN A 10 11.21 7.66 -3.64
C ASN A 10 10.83 6.39 -2.86
N ILE A 11 9.97 5.58 -3.47
CA ILE A 11 9.42 4.36 -2.85
C ILE A 11 10.50 3.30 -2.59
N GLU A 12 11.55 3.26 -3.42
CA GLU A 12 12.69 2.35 -3.23
C GLU A 12 13.50 2.70 -1.98
N ARG A 13 13.75 3.99 -1.71
CA ARG A 13 14.38 4.41 -0.45
C ARG A 13 13.49 4.13 0.76
N LEU A 14 12.18 4.30 0.63
CA LEU A 14 11.22 3.95 1.68
C LEU A 14 11.28 2.45 2.00
N GLY A 15 11.33 1.59 0.98
CA GLY A 15 11.47 0.14 1.16
C GLY A 15 12.74 -0.24 1.91
N ARG A 16 13.90 0.36 1.56
CA ARG A 16 15.16 0.13 2.29
C ARG A 16 15.11 0.62 3.73
N PHE A 17 14.55 1.80 3.95
CA PHE A 17 14.37 2.36 5.29
C PHE A 17 13.53 1.44 6.18
N LEU A 18 12.40 0.95 5.66
CA LEU A 18 11.52 0.01 6.38
C LEU A 18 12.23 -1.31 6.72
N TRP A 19 13.14 -1.77 5.87
CA TRP A 19 13.94 -2.97 6.10
C TRP A 19 15.04 -2.75 7.15
N SER A 20 15.58 -1.53 7.24
CA SER A 20 16.56 -1.15 8.27
C SER A 20 15.96 -0.84 9.64
N LEU A 21 14.63 -0.87 9.79
CA LEU A 21 14.01 -0.59 11.08
C LEU A 21 14.36 -1.72 12.08
N PRO A 22 14.66 -1.37 13.34
CA PRO A 22 14.90 -2.36 14.38
C PRO A 22 13.65 -3.21 14.61
N ALA A 23 13.84 -4.47 15.00
CA ALA A 23 12.78 -5.43 15.31
C ALA A 23 12.06 -5.06 16.63
N CYS A 24 11.31 -3.96 16.59
CA CYS A 24 10.53 -3.45 17.69
C CYS A 24 9.05 -3.54 17.35
N ASP A 25 8.30 -4.35 18.08
CA ASP A 25 6.86 -4.56 17.87
C ASP A 25 6.05 -3.26 17.85
N LYS A 26 6.36 -2.34 18.78
CA LYS A 26 5.67 -1.04 18.86
C LYS A 26 5.88 -0.21 17.58
N LEU A 27 7.07 -0.28 16.99
CA LEU A 27 7.40 0.44 15.77
C LEU A 27 6.70 -0.18 14.56
N HIS A 28 6.65 -1.51 14.48
CA HIS A 28 5.98 -2.21 13.38
C HIS A 28 4.45 -2.13 13.43
N LYS A 29 3.86 -1.87 14.60
CA LYS A 29 2.43 -1.61 14.78
C LYS A 29 2.05 -0.13 14.59
N ASN A 30 3.02 0.76 14.38
CA ASN A 30 2.72 2.16 14.14
C ASN A 30 2.04 2.34 12.78
N GLU A 31 0.90 3.02 12.75
CA GLU A 31 0.12 3.27 11.52
C GLU A 31 0.96 3.89 10.40
N SER A 32 1.90 4.78 10.72
CA SER A 32 2.78 5.41 9.72
C SER A 32 3.70 4.40 9.04
N VAL A 33 4.18 3.40 9.79
CA VAL A 33 5.04 2.32 9.29
C VAL A 33 4.20 1.34 8.48
N LEU A 34 3.01 0.97 8.96
CA LEU A 34 2.08 0.09 8.25
C LEU A 34 1.61 0.71 6.92
N LYS A 35 1.24 1.99 6.92
CA LYS A 35 0.90 2.75 5.71
C LYS A 35 2.06 2.75 4.70
N ALA A 36 3.28 2.95 5.17
CA ALA A 36 4.47 2.92 4.33
C ALA A 36 4.73 1.52 3.74
N LYS A 37 4.58 0.46 4.55
CA LYS A 37 4.69 -0.93 4.07
C LYS A 37 3.64 -1.25 3.01
N ALA A 38 2.39 -0.85 3.23
CA ALA A 38 1.30 -1.02 2.26
C ALA A 38 1.62 -0.35 0.92
N ILE A 39 2.13 0.89 0.93
CA ILE A 39 2.51 1.61 -0.29
C ILE A 39 3.68 0.95 -1.02
N VAL A 40 4.70 0.48 -0.28
CA VAL A 40 5.82 -0.27 -0.87
C VAL A 40 5.35 -1.58 -1.48
N ALA A 41 4.45 -2.31 -0.80
CA ALA A 41 3.87 -3.55 -1.31
C ALA A 41 3.09 -3.32 -2.61
N PHE A 42 2.28 -2.26 -2.68
CA PHE A 42 1.56 -1.86 -3.90
C PHE A 42 2.53 -1.57 -5.07
N HIS A 43 3.58 -0.78 -4.83
CA HIS A 43 4.54 -0.41 -5.88
C HIS A 43 5.36 -1.60 -6.39
N ARG A 44 5.62 -2.59 -5.53
CA ARG A 44 6.29 -3.84 -5.91
C ARG A 44 5.36 -4.87 -6.56
N GLY A 45 4.06 -4.56 -6.70
CA GLY A 45 3.06 -5.50 -7.19
C GLY A 45 2.77 -6.67 -6.24
N ASN A 46 3.18 -6.57 -4.97
CA ASN A 46 2.89 -7.58 -3.95
C ASN A 46 1.55 -7.27 -3.27
N PHE A 47 0.46 -7.48 -4.01
CA PHE A 47 -0.88 -7.14 -3.55
C PHE A 47 -1.37 -8.02 -2.40
N LYS A 48 -0.93 -9.28 -2.32
CA LYS A 48 -1.22 -10.17 -1.19
C LYS A 48 -0.77 -9.56 0.15
N GLU A 49 0.44 -9.02 0.18
CA GLU A 49 0.98 -8.36 1.38
C GLU A 49 0.25 -7.05 1.69
N LEU A 50 -0.11 -6.28 0.65
CA LEU A 50 -0.95 -5.09 0.81
C LEU A 50 -2.28 -5.45 1.52
N TYR A 51 -3.01 -6.45 1.04
CA TYR A 51 -4.29 -6.85 1.63
C TYR A 51 -4.12 -7.34 3.06
N ARG A 52 -3.10 -8.17 3.31
CA ARG A 52 -2.77 -8.63 4.66
C ARG A 52 -2.54 -7.48 5.63
N ILE A 53 -1.80 -6.43 5.23
CA ILE A 53 -1.56 -5.27 6.10
C ILE A 53 -2.85 -4.50 6.37
N LEU A 54 -3.67 -4.31 5.34
CA LEU A 54 -4.93 -3.54 5.44
C LEU A 54 -5.98 -4.26 6.27
N GLU A 55 -6.06 -5.58 6.19
CA GLU A 55 -7.06 -6.40 6.90
C GLU A 55 -6.65 -6.74 8.33
N SER A 56 -5.34 -6.82 8.61
CA SER A 56 -4.85 -7.24 9.93
C SER A 56 -4.74 -6.13 10.96
N GLN A 57 -4.90 -4.86 10.57
CA GLN A 57 -4.68 -3.70 11.44
C GLN A 57 -5.84 -2.72 11.35
N THR A 58 -6.22 -2.15 12.49
CA THR A 58 -7.19 -1.06 12.54
C THR A 58 -6.46 0.26 12.34
N PHE A 59 -6.78 0.96 11.24
CA PHE A 59 -6.23 2.29 10.97
C PHE A 59 -7.16 3.38 11.48
N SER A 60 -6.59 4.54 11.82
CA SER A 60 -7.35 5.73 12.16
C SER A 60 -8.13 6.28 10.95
N PRO A 61 -9.31 6.89 11.15
CA PRO A 61 -10.19 7.35 10.07
C PRO A 61 -9.51 8.28 9.05
N HIS A 62 -8.55 9.09 9.49
CA HIS A 62 -7.81 10.01 8.61
C HIS A 62 -6.97 9.28 7.54
N ASN A 63 -6.57 8.02 7.80
CA ASN A 63 -5.82 7.20 6.85
C ASN A 63 -6.73 6.42 5.88
N HIS A 64 -8.02 6.23 6.22
CA HIS A 64 -8.94 5.40 5.44
C HIS A 64 -9.05 5.81 3.97
N PRO A 65 -9.25 7.10 3.61
CA PRO A 65 -9.42 7.46 2.20
C PRO A 65 -8.21 7.08 1.34
N LYS A 66 -7.00 7.22 1.89
CA LYS A 66 -5.76 6.89 1.18
C LYS A 66 -5.58 5.38 1.03
N LEU A 67 -5.85 4.62 2.07
CA LEU A 67 -5.70 3.16 2.09
C LEU A 67 -6.77 2.47 1.23
N GLN A 68 -8.01 2.93 1.27
CA GLN A 68 -9.09 2.46 0.42
C GLN A 68 -8.78 2.73 -1.06
N ALA A 69 -8.31 3.93 -1.40
CA ALA A 69 -7.88 4.23 -2.76
C ALA A 69 -6.72 3.33 -3.23
N LEU A 70 -5.80 2.96 -2.33
CA LEU A 70 -4.70 2.05 -2.63
C LEU A 70 -5.21 0.62 -2.87
N TRP A 71 -6.10 0.12 -2.01
CA TRP A 71 -6.75 -1.18 -2.14
C TRP A 71 -7.51 -1.32 -3.46
N LEU A 72 -8.29 -0.29 -3.81
CA LEU A 72 -9.10 -0.29 -5.03
C LEU A 72 -8.22 -0.29 -6.28
N LYS A 73 -7.16 0.52 -6.28
CA LYS A 73 -6.18 0.54 -7.38
C LYS A 73 -5.49 -0.81 -7.53
N ALA A 74 -5.17 -1.51 -6.44
CA ALA A 74 -4.54 -2.82 -6.49
C ALA A 74 -5.44 -3.84 -7.21
N HIS A 75 -6.72 -3.87 -6.83
CA HIS A 75 -7.72 -4.72 -7.48
C HIS A 75 -7.87 -4.42 -8.97
N TYR A 76 -7.86 -3.13 -9.36
CA TYR A 76 -7.88 -2.77 -10.77
C TYR A 76 -6.65 -3.28 -11.52
N VAL A 77 -5.45 -3.11 -10.97
CA VAL A 77 -4.23 -3.61 -11.61
C VAL A 77 -4.26 -5.14 -11.75
N GLU A 78 -4.72 -5.88 -10.73
CA GLU A 78 -4.86 -7.34 -10.83
C GLU A 78 -5.91 -7.75 -11.86
N ALA A 79 -7.05 -7.07 -11.91
CA ALA A 79 -8.10 -7.34 -12.89
C ALA A 79 -7.67 -6.97 -14.32
N GLU A 80 -6.89 -5.91 -14.53
CA GLU A 80 -6.27 -5.59 -15.83
C GLU A 80 -5.29 -6.68 -16.25
N LYS A 81 -4.44 -7.13 -15.32
CA LYS A 81 -3.43 -8.16 -15.58
C LYS A 81 -4.09 -9.50 -15.95
N LEU A 82 -5.14 -9.90 -15.24
CA LEU A 82 -5.92 -11.10 -15.55
C LEU A 82 -6.60 -11.02 -16.93
N ARG A 83 -7.03 -9.83 -17.34
CA ARG A 83 -7.74 -9.62 -18.62
C ARG A 83 -6.82 -9.40 -19.82
N GLY A 84 -5.53 -9.11 -19.59
CA GLY A 84 -4.55 -8.81 -20.65
C GLY A 84 -4.84 -7.52 -21.43
N ARG A 85 -5.78 -6.69 -20.98
CA ARG A 85 -6.16 -5.40 -21.58
C ARG A 85 -6.59 -4.39 -20.52
N PRO A 86 -6.46 -3.08 -20.77
CA PRO A 86 -6.85 -2.04 -19.81
C PRO A 86 -8.33 -2.14 -19.40
N LEU A 87 -8.63 -1.82 -18.15
CA LEU A 87 -10.00 -1.71 -17.64
C LEU A 87 -10.60 -0.41 -18.19
N GLY A 88 -11.61 -0.54 -19.04
CA GLY A 88 -12.47 0.58 -19.41
C GLY A 88 -13.20 1.15 -18.18
N ALA A 89 -13.77 2.35 -18.30
CA ALA A 89 -14.46 3.05 -17.21
C ALA A 89 -15.48 2.16 -16.47
N VAL A 90 -16.24 1.34 -17.21
CA VAL A 90 -17.23 0.40 -16.64
C VAL A 90 -16.60 -0.72 -15.80
N GLY A 91 -15.38 -1.14 -16.11
CA GLY A 91 -14.66 -2.15 -15.33
C GLY A 91 -14.14 -1.64 -13.99
N LYS A 92 -14.09 -0.31 -13.81
CA LYS A 92 -13.66 0.35 -12.58
C LYS A 92 -14.82 0.70 -11.64
N TYR A 93 -16.04 0.24 -11.91
CA TYR A 93 -17.22 0.45 -11.06
C TYR A 93 -17.84 -0.87 -10.56
N ARG A 94 -17.29 -2.01 -10.99
CA ARG A 94 -17.66 -3.35 -10.54
C ARG A 94 -16.69 -3.80 -9.47
#